data_AF-A0A097KKL3-F1
#
_entry.id   AF-A0A097KKL3-F1
#
_cell.length_a   1.000
_cell.length_b   1.000
_cell.length_c   1.000
_cell.angle_alpha   90.00
_cell.angle_beta   90.00
_cell.angle_gamma   90.00
#
_symmetry.space_group_name_H-M   'P 1'
#
loop_
_entity.id
_entity.type
_entity.pdbx_description
1 polymer ?
#
loop_
_entity_poly.entity_id
_entity_poly.type
_entity_poly.pdbx_seq_one_letter_code
_entity_poly.pdbx_strand_id
1 'polypeptide(L)'
;MTKQAIEQTGLIPRSIIRTFDRFRIQLLSGTEKLVIQEFRISRYQVLVSVKCLLSLIILPILINCLLKNFLVLPLTTNFWNTHQQQIFLNSDQQNRAFIELSQFEEKIYFEFLLDSFNKNPAFNNSLSSSNEASISNQAKNKSPLKTLYSDKYALNKLIREDIQRKTSELAVFYNQESIIALTNLFGDVITFIIIGFLIIWMKPQIIILQSFLTESIYSLSDTTKSFLLILGTDLLVGFHSPRGWEIFLELILQHFGFPENEDFIFLFVATFPVLLDTVFKYWIFRYLNQISPSTVATYHSMIE
;
A
#
# COMPACT_ATOMS: atom_id res chain seq x y z
N MET A 1 71.74 -55.60 -36.82
CA MET A 1 71.59 -54.53 -35.82
C MET A 1 70.24 -53.88 -36.00
N THR A 2 69.22 -54.33 -35.26
CA THR A 2 67.86 -53.77 -35.28
C THR A 2 67.70 -52.85 -34.08
N LYS A 3 67.47 -51.56 -34.33
CA LYS A 3 67.30 -50.53 -33.29
C LYS A 3 65.98 -50.75 -32.55
N GLN A 4 66.03 -51.00 -31.26
CA GLN A 4 64.86 -50.92 -30.38
C GLN A 4 64.50 -49.44 -30.16
N ALA A 5 63.25 -49.09 -30.44
CA ALA A 5 62.70 -47.78 -30.12
C ALA A 5 62.45 -47.69 -28.61
N ILE A 6 63.10 -46.73 -27.96
CA ILE A 6 62.90 -46.41 -26.55
C ILE A 6 61.55 -45.69 -26.45
N GLU A 7 60.53 -46.37 -25.93
CA GLU A 7 59.28 -45.72 -25.56
C GLU A 7 59.53 -44.78 -24.38
N GLN A 8 59.19 -43.50 -24.55
CA GLN A 8 59.29 -42.50 -23.50
C GLN A 8 58.30 -42.87 -22.38
N THR A 9 58.82 -43.30 -21.24
CA THR A 9 58.03 -43.49 -20.03
C THR A 9 57.56 -42.12 -19.58
N GLY A 10 56.28 -41.80 -19.79
CA GLY A 10 55.64 -40.69 -19.10
C GLY A 10 55.89 -40.81 -17.60
N LEU A 11 56.15 -39.68 -16.93
CA LEU A 11 56.56 -39.54 -15.52
C LEU A 11 55.67 -40.28 -14.49
N ILE A 12 54.54 -40.84 -14.91
CA ILE A 12 53.61 -41.57 -14.05
C ILE A 12 53.44 -42.99 -14.61
N PRO A 13 53.83 -44.03 -13.85
CA PRO A 13 53.60 -45.43 -14.21
C PRO A 13 52.12 -45.68 -14.52
N ARG A 14 51.83 -46.34 -15.65
CA ARG A 14 50.44 -46.71 -16.02
C ARG A 14 49.73 -47.52 -14.93
N SER A 15 50.47 -48.23 -14.09
CA SER A 15 49.93 -48.94 -12.92
C SER A 15 49.27 -48.00 -11.91
N ILE A 16 49.84 -46.82 -11.63
CA ILE A 16 49.30 -45.85 -10.67
C ILE A 16 48.02 -45.22 -11.20
N ILE A 17 48.00 -44.83 -12.48
CA ILE A 17 46.80 -44.33 -13.15
C ILE A 17 45.68 -45.37 -13.10
N ARG A 18 45.99 -46.64 -13.36
CA ARG A 18 44.99 -47.70 -13.36
C ARG A 18 44.45 -48.02 -11.97
N THR A 19 45.31 -47.95 -10.95
CA THR A 19 44.90 -48.13 -9.55
C THR A 19 44.09 -46.93 -9.07
N PHE A 20 44.45 -45.71 -9.47
CA PHE A 20 43.71 -44.49 -9.17
C PHE A 20 42.36 -44.47 -9.86
N ASP A 21 42.26 -44.88 -11.13
CA ASP A 21 40.98 -45.01 -11.83
C ASP A 21 40.09 -46.07 -11.18
N ARG A 22 40.65 -47.22 -10.77
CA ARG A 22 39.90 -48.22 -10.00
C ARG A 22 39.43 -47.69 -8.65
N PHE A 23 40.28 -46.95 -7.95
CA PHE A 23 39.94 -46.30 -6.68
C PHE A 23 38.84 -45.25 -6.87
N ARG A 24 38.94 -44.41 -7.91
CA ARG A 24 37.94 -43.41 -8.26
C ARG A 24 36.60 -44.06 -8.63
N ILE A 25 36.63 -45.13 -9.42
CA ILE A 25 35.45 -45.91 -9.78
C ILE A 25 34.87 -46.61 -8.54
N GLN A 26 35.68 -47.14 -7.63
CA GLN A 26 35.19 -47.73 -6.38
C GLN A 26 34.61 -46.70 -5.41
N LEU A 27 35.17 -45.48 -5.37
CA LEU A 27 34.67 -44.39 -4.54
C LEU A 27 33.38 -43.77 -5.14
N LEU A 28 33.25 -43.73 -6.47
CA LEU A 28 32.18 -42.99 -7.16
C LEU A 28 31.08 -43.85 -7.82
N SER A 29 31.28 -45.16 -8.01
CA SER A 29 30.32 -46.03 -8.73
C SER A 29 28.95 -46.20 -8.05
N GLY A 30 28.85 -45.85 -6.77
CA GLY A 30 27.57 -45.70 -6.05
C GLY A 30 27.11 -44.25 -5.89
N THR A 31 28.03 -43.28 -5.89
CA THR A 31 27.72 -41.87 -5.62
C THR A 31 27.22 -41.11 -6.84
N GLU A 32 27.57 -41.49 -8.07
CA GLU A 32 27.07 -40.79 -9.26
C GLU A 32 25.54 -40.79 -9.32
N LYS A 33 24.92 -41.95 -9.02
CA LYS A 33 23.45 -42.06 -8.94
C LYS A 33 22.87 -41.26 -7.77
N LEU A 34 23.57 -41.22 -6.64
CA LEU A 34 23.16 -40.46 -5.46
C LEU A 34 23.25 -38.94 -5.70
N VAL A 35 24.34 -38.46 -6.31
CA VAL A 35 24.54 -37.05 -6.68
C VAL A 35 23.50 -36.60 -7.70
N ILE A 36 23.19 -37.44 -8.69
CA ILE A 36 22.10 -37.13 -9.66
C ILE A 36 20.74 -37.07 -8.96
N GLN A 37 20.48 -37.94 -7.98
CA GLN A 37 19.24 -37.90 -7.19
C GLN A 37 19.16 -36.65 -6.31
N GLU A 38 20.24 -36.31 -5.60
CA GLU A 38 20.34 -35.11 -4.78
C GLU A 38 20.11 -33.84 -5.61
N PHE A 39 20.72 -33.75 -6.78
CA PHE A 39 20.49 -32.65 -7.72
C PHE A 39 19.02 -32.56 -8.17
N ARG A 40 18.36 -33.69 -8.43
CA ARG A 40 16.93 -33.72 -8.81
C ARG A 40 16.04 -33.28 -7.64
N ILE A 41 16.34 -33.73 -6.43
CA ILE A 41 15.60 -33.36 -5.21
C ILE A 41 15.75 -31.86 -4.94
N SER A 42 16.98 -31.34 -4.98
CA SER A 42 17.25 -29.91 -4.83
C SER A 42 16.48 -29.08 -5.86
N ARG A 43 16.56 -29.43 -7.16
CA ARG A 43 15.79 -28.73 -8.21
C ARG A 43 14.28 -28.77 -7.99
N TYR A 44 13.76 -29.91 -7.54
CA TYR A 44 12.35 -30.06 -7.21
C TYR A 44 11.95 -29.16 -6.03
N GLN A 45 12.75 -29.13 -4.96
CA GLN A 45 12.54 -28.27 -3.80
C GLN A 45 12.53 -26.79 -4.20
N VAL A 46 13.48 -26.34 -5.02
CA VAL A 46 13.52 -24.96 -5.52
C VAL A 46 12.25 -24.65 -6.31
N LEU A 47 11.88 -25.50 -7.27
CA LEU A 47 10.71 -25.24 -8.14
C LEU A 47 9.41 -25.18 -7.33
N VAL A 48 9.20 -26.14 -6.42
CA VAL A 48 8.01 -26.17 -5.56
C VAL A 48 7.98 -24.97 -4.62
N SER A 49 9.12 -24.58 -4.05
CA SER A 49 9.23 -23.41 -3.17
C SER A 49 8.90 -22.12 -3.90
N VAL A 50 9.48 -21.90 -5.09
CA VAL A 50 9.21 -20.73 -5.92
C VAL A 50 7.73 -20.69 -6.33
N LYS A 51 7.16 -21.83 -6.78
CA LYS A 51 5.74 -21.92 -7.12
C LYS A 51 4.85 -21.64 -5.90
N CYS A 52 5.21 -22.15 -4.73
CA CYS A 52 4.49 -21.93 -3.49
C CYS A 52 4.47 -20.45 -3.11
N LEU A 53 5.64 -19.79 -3.16
CA LEU A 53 5.78 -18.37 -2.85
C LEU A 53 4.97 -17.51 -3.81
N LEU A 54 5.09 -17.76 -5.12
CA LEU A 54 4.30 -17.05 -6.13
C LEU A 54 2.80 -17.27 -5.93
N SER A 55 2.38 -18.51 -5.63
CA SER A 55 0.98 -18.83 -5.38
C SER A 55 0.42 -18.12 -4.14
N LEU A 56 1.18 -18.05 -3.05
CA LEU A 56 0.79 -17.36 -1.81
C LEU A 56 0.58 -15.85 -2.01
N ILE A 57 1.28 -15.24 -2.96
CA ILE A 57 1.16 -13.80 -3.24
C ILE A 57 0.10 -13.53 -4.32
N ILE A 58 0.19 -14.24 -5.45
CA ILE A 58 -0.60 -13.94 -6.64
C ILE A 58 -2.07 -14.36 -6.47
N LEU A 59 -2.35 -15.52 -5.89
CA LEU A 59 -3.73 -16.00 -5.79
C LEU A 59 -4.61 -15.11 -4.92
N PRO A 60 -4.22 -14.71 -3.70
CA PRO A 60 -5.05 -13.81 -2.89
C PRO A 60 -5.35 -12.50 -3.60
N ILE A 61 -4.35 -11.89 -4.25
CA ILE A 61 -4.51 -10.64 -4.99
C ILE A 61 -5.46 -10.82 -6.18
N LEU A 62 -5.25 -11.87 -6.97
CA LEU A 62 -6.06 -12.14 -8.16
C LEU A 62 -7.52 -12.45 -7.78
N ILE A 63 -7.72 -13.33 -6.81
CA ILE A 63 -9.06 -13.73 -6.36
C ILE A 63 -9.76 -12.53 -5.72
N ASN A 64 -9.08 -11.74 -4.88
CA ASN A 64 -9.66 -10.53 -4.30
C ASN A 64 -10.06 -9.53 -5.40
N CYS A 65 -9.19 -9.29 -6.38
CA CYS A 65 -9.50 -8.39 -7.51
C CYS A 65 -10.75 -8.86 -8.27
N LEU A 66 -10.86 -10.15 -8.58
CA LEU A 66 -12.02 -10.72 -9.26
C LEU A 66 -13.28 -10.64 -8.40
N LEU A 67 -13.23 -11.12 -7.15
CA LEU A 67 -14.37 -11.13 -6.25
C LEU A 67 -14.85 -9.72 -5.94
N LYS A 68 -13.93 -8.78 -5.71
CA LYS A 68 -14.27 -7.39 -5.38
C LYS A 68 -15.06 -6.74 -6.51
N ASN A 69 -14.61 -6.90 -7.75
CA ASN A 69 -15.24 -6.29 -8.91
C ASN A 69 -16.55 -7.00 -9.32
N PHE A 70 -16.60 -8.34 -9.29
CA PHE A 70 -17.75 -9.09 -9.79
C PHE A 70 -18.82 -9.38 -8.73
N LEU A 71 -18.48 -9.45 -7.45
CA LEU A 71 -19.39 -9.86 -6.37
C LEU A 71 -19.51 -8.80 -5.29
N VAL A 72 -18.40 -8.39 -4.66
CA VAL A 72 -18.48 -7.53 -3.47
C VAL A 72 -19.05 -6.16 -3.80
N LEU A 73 -18.54 -5.47 -4.82
CA LEU A 73 -19.01 -4.15 -5.22
C LEU A 73 -20.51 -4.09 -5.61
N PRO A 74 -21.03 -4.98 -6.49
CA PRO A 74 -22.47 -4.97 -6.78
C PRO A 74 -23.32 -5.33 -5.56
N LEU A 75 -22.82 -6.17 -4.64
CA LEU A 75 -23.55 -6.51 -3.42
C LEU A 75 -23.57 -5.34 -2.42
N THR A 76 -22.45 -4.69 -2.18
CA THR A 76 -22.35 -3.55 -1.27
C THR A 76 -23.11 -2.35 -1.78
N THR A 77 -23.04 -2.04 -3.09
CA THR A 77 -23.83 -0.97 -3.70
C THR A 77 -25.33 -1.21 -3.52
N ASN A 78 -25.81 -2.43 -3.79
CA ASN A 78 -27.22 -2.76 -3.62
C ASN A 78 -27.64 -2.72 -2.15
N PHE A 79 -26.86 -3.35 -1.26
CA PHE A 79 -27.16 -3.39 0.17
C PHE A 79 -27.19 -1.99 0.81
N TRP A 80 -26.18 -1.17 0.53
CA TRP A 80 -26.07 0.19 1.06
C TRP A 80 -27.22 1.07 0.59
N ASN A 81 -27.48 1.10 -0.73
CA ASN A 81 -28.50 1.98 -1.30
C ASN A 81 -29.95 1.52 -1.02
N THR A 82 -30.17 0.25 -0.67
CA THR A 82 -31.52 -0.27 -0.37
C THR A 82 -31.90 -0.18 1.11
N HIS A 83 -30.95 -0.40 2.01
CA HIS A 83 -31.24 -0.49 3.44
C HIS A 83 -30.96 0.79 4.22
N GLN A 84 -30.09 1.68 3.72
CA GLN A 84 -29.67 2.86 4.46
C GLN A 84 -30.23 4.15 3.84
N GLN A 85 -30.91 4.96 4.65
CA GLN A 85 -31.38 6.30 4.26
C GLN A 85 -30.31 7.38 4.41
N GLN A 86 -29.22 7.06 5.12
CA GLN A 86 -28.11 7.96 5.39
C GLN A 86 -27.04 7.83 4.30
N ILE A 87 -26.61 8.96 3.76
CA ILE A 87 -25.60 9.05 2.70
C ILE A 87 -24.19 8.78 3.24
N PHE A 88 -23.94 9.16 4.49
CA PHE A 88 -22.62 9.11 5.12
C PHE A 88 -22.45 7.83 5.94
N LEU A 89 -21.27 7.23 5.86
CA LEU A 89 -20.89 6.06 6.67
C LEU A 89 -20.60 6.45 8.13
N ASN A 90 -19.96 7.60 8.34
CA ASN A 90 -19.52 8.06 9.66
C ASN A 90 -19.68 9.59 9.82
N SER A 91 -19.52 10.08 11.06
CA SER A 91 -19.63 11.50 11.41
C SER A 91 -18.59 12.37 10.72
N ASP A 92 -17.41 11.84 10.46
CA ASP A 92 -16.31 12.61 9.89
C ASP A 92 -16.56 12.92 8.42
N GLN A 93 -17.05 11.95 7.64
CA GLN A 93 -17.51 12.16 6.27
C GLN A 93 -18.61 13.21 6.21
N GLN A 94 -19.56 13.16 7.14
CA GLN A 94 -20.62 14.16 7.24
C GLN A 94 -20.05 15.55 7.53
N ASN A 95 -19.11 15.66 8.48
CA ASN A 95 -18.47 16.92 8.82
C ASN A 95 -17.67 17.48 7.63
N ARG A 96 -16.90 16.65 6.93
CA ARG A 96 -16.16 17.06 5.72
C ARG A 96 -17.10 17.57 4.64
N ALA A 97 -18.20 16.86 4.38
CA ALA A 97 -19.20 17.28 3.41
C ALA A 97 -19.84 18.64 3.76
N PHE A 98 -20.13 18.87 5.05
CA PHE A 98 -20.69 20.13 5.51
C PHE A 98 -19.69 21.29 5.44
N ILE A 99 -18.43 21.05 5.80
CA ILE A 99 -17.36 22.05 5.66
C ILE A 99 -17.20 22.43 4.19
N GLU A 100 -17.13 21.45 3.28
CA GLU A 100 -16.97 21.71 1.85
C GLU A 100 -18.17 22.48 1.27
N LEU A 101 -19.39 22.13 1.70
CA LEU A 101 -20.59 22.84 1.29
C LEU A 101 -20.62 24.29 1.81
N SER A 102 -20.24 24.50 3.08
CA SER A 102 -20.15 25.84 3.68
C SER A 102 -19.14 26.71 2.95
N GLN A 103 -17.96 26.18 2.66
CA GLN A 103 -16.92 26.89 1.91
C GLN A 103 -17.40 27.27 0.50
N PHE A 104 -18.16 26.38 -0.15
CA PHE A 104 -18.75 26.67 -1.44
C PHE A 104 -19.82 27.76 -1.37
N GLU A 105 -20.70 27.71 -0.38
CA GLU A 105 -21.74 28.74 -0.15
C GLU A 105 -21.11 30.10 0.12
N GLU A 106 -20.11 30.17 1.01
CA GLU A 106 -19.37 31.39 1.32
C GLU A 106 -18.70 31.98 0.07
N LYS A 107 -18.09 31.12 -0.76
CA LYS A 107 -17.47 31.53 -2.02
C LYS A 107 -18.49 32.13 -3.00
N ILE A 108 -19.60 31.45 -3.25
CA ILE A 108 -20.66 31.93 -4.16
C ILE A 108 -21.27 33.24 -3.65
N TYR A 109 -21.51 33.32 -2.34
CA TYR A 109 -22.04 34.53 -1.71
C TYR A 109 -21.07 35.71 -1.85
N PHE A 110 -19.77 35.48 -1.65
CA PHE A 110 -18.74 36.48 -1.82
C PHE A 110 -18.62 36.96 -3.28
N GLU A 111 -18.58 36.04 -4.24
CA GLU A 111 -18.57 36.36 -5.68
C GLU A 111 -19.82 37.17 -6.07
N PHE A 112 -20.98 36.82 -5.51
CA PHE A 112 -22.22 37.59 -5.68
C PHE A 112 -22.10 39.02 -5.15
N LEU A 113 -21.55 39.20 -3.94
CA LEU A 113 -21.34 40.54 -3.37
C LEU A 113 -20.42 41.39 -4.25
N LEU A 114 -19.35 40.80 -4.80
CA LEU A 114 -18.44 41.48 -5.73
C LEU A 114 -19.12 41.89 -7.04
N ASP A 115 -19.91 41.00 -7.65
CA ASP A 115 -20.64 41.31 -8.88
C ASP A 115 -21.69 42.41 -8.65
N SER A 116 -22.42 42.34 -7.53
CA SER A 116 -23.36 43.38 -7.12
C SER A 116 -22.66 44.72 -6.87
N PHE A 117 -21.44 44.70 -6.31
CA PHE A 117 -20.64 45.90 -6.08
C PHE A 117 -20.20 46.54 -7.40
N ASN A 118 -19.67 45.73 -8.33
CA ASN A 118 -19.19 46.20 -9.64
C ASN A 118 -20.29 46.74 -10.56
N LYS A 119 -21.53 46.22 -10.44
CA LYS A 119 -22.69 46.67 -11.22
C LYS A 119 -23.30 47.98 -10.70
N ASN A 120 -22.89 48.49 -9.54
CA ASN A 120 -23.51 49.67 -8.94
C ASN A 120 -22.92 50.98 -9.55
N PRO A 121 -23.70 51.74 -10.35
CA PRO A 121 -23.18 52.90 -11.10
C PRO A 121 -22.72 54.06 -10.21
N ALA A 122 -23.18 54.14 -8.95
CA ALA A 122 -22.74 55.16 -8.00
C ALA A 122 -21.24 55.03 -7.64
N PHE A 123 -20.68 53.83 -7.69
CA PHE A 123 -19.27 53.59 -7.38
C PHE A 123 -18.36 53.73 -8.61
N ASN A 124 -18.80 53.21 -9.77
CA ASN A 124 -18.06 53.38 -11.02
C ASN A 124 -17.91 54.86 -11.40
N ASN A 125 -18.93 55.68 -11.11
CA ASN A 125 -18.85 57.13 -11.28
C ASN A 125 -17.88 57.81 -10.30
N SER A 126 -17.57 57.23 -9.14
CA SER A 126 -16.56 57.77 -8.21
C SER A 126 -15.13 57.43 -8.60
N LEU A 127 -14.92 56.35 -9.36
CA LEU A 127 -13.63 56.04 -9.99
C LEU A 127 -13.42 56.80 -11.30
N SER A 128 -14.49 57.18 -12.01
CA SER A 128 -14.43 57.96 -13.26
C SER A 128 -14.67 59.47 -13.08
N SER A 129 -15.10 59.93 -11.90
CA SER A 129 -15.24 61.37 -11.59
C SER A 129 -13.92 62.06 -11.25
N SER A 130 -12.86 61.75 -11.99
CA SER A 130 -11.78 62.70 -12.19
C SER A 130 -11.85 63.38 -13.55
N ASN A 131 -12.75 62.99 -14.48
CA ASN A 131 -12.90 63.72 -15.74
C ASN A 131 -14.35 63.85 -16.22
N GLU A 132 -14.70 65.13 -16.42
CA GLU A 132 -15.68 65.69 -17.37
C GLU A 132 -17.16 65.73 -17.00
N ALA A 133 -17.59 66.96 -16.75
CA ALA A 133 -18.97 67.42 -16.77
C ALA A 133 -19.48 67.55 -18.22
N SER A 134 -20.68 67.04 -18.51
CA SER A 134 -21.76 67.78 -19.20
C SER A 134 -23.00 66.90 -19.48
N ILE A 135 -24.13 67.58 -19.52
CA ILE A 135 -25.52 67.11 -19.45
C ILE A 135 -26.06 66.68 -20.83
N SER A 136 -26.86 65.61 -20.91
CA SER A 136 -28.19 65.67 -21.59
C SER A 136 -29.04 64.40 -21.43
N ASN A 137 -30.35 64.66 -21.41
CA ASN A 137 -31.45 63.82 -20.94
C ASN A 137 -31.88 62.72 -21.92
N GLN A 138 -32.27 61.55 -21.40
CA GLN A 138 -33.52 60.89 -21.83
C GLN A 138 -33.98 59.84 -20.80
N ALA A 139 -34.92 60.26 -19.95
CA ALA A 139 -35.66 59.38 -19.05
C ALA A 139 -36.65 58.52 -19.87
N LYS A 140 -36.33 57.25 -20.09
CA LYS A 140 -37.34 56.22 -20.38
C LYS A 140 -37.64 55.46 -19.09
N ASN A 141 -38.82 55.75 -18.56
CA ASN A 141 -39.45 55.10 -17.42
C ASN A 141 -39.46 53.57 -17.54
N LYS A 142 -38.57 52.92 -16.79
CA LYS A 142 -38.82 51.61 -16.18
C LYS A 142 -38.34 51.76 -14.74
N SER A 143 -39.26 51.71 -13.78
CA SER A 143 -38.97 51.96 -12.36
C SER A 143 -37.74 51.15 -11.90
N PRO A 144 -36.61 51.79 -11.55
CA PRO A 144 -35.35 51.10 -11.26
C PRO A 144 -35.45 50.12 -10.07
N LEU A 145 -36.40 50.36 -9.16
CA LEU A 145 -36.70 49.43 -8.06
C LEU A 145 -37.29 48.10 -8.54
N LYS A 146 -38.11 48.07 -9.60
CA LYS A 146 -38.81 46.86 -10.05
C LYS A 146 -37.89 45.92 -10.84
N THR A 147 -36.95 46.48 -11.59
CA THR A 147 -35.89 45.73 -12.29
C THR A 147 -34.88 45.17 -11.29
N LEU A 148 -34.42 45.97 -10.32
CA LEU A 148 -33.47 45.53 -9.29
C LEU A 148 -34.04 44.41 -8.39
N TYR A 149 -35.32 44.47 -8.02
CA TYR A 149 -35.96 43.41 -7.23
C TYR A 149 -36.15 42.11 -8.02
N SER A 150 -36.48 42.22 -9.31
CA SER A 150 -36.59 41.08 -10.23
C SER A 150 -35.23 40.40 -10.44
N ASP A 151 -34.17 41.20 -10.62
CA ASP A 151 -32.80 40.70 -10.81
C ASP A 151 -32.28 40.05 -9.53
N LYS A 152 -32.54 40.64 -8.35
CA LYS A 152 -32.18 40.04 -7.05
C LYS A 152 -32.92 38.70 -6.80
N TYR A 153 -34.18 38.58 -7.20
CA TYR A 153 -34.94 37.34 -7.04
C TYR A 153 -34.45 36.24 -7.99
N ALA A 154 -34.24 36.57 -9.27
CA ALA A 154 -33.68 35.66 -10.25
C ALA A 154 -32.28 35.17 -9.85
N LEU A 155 -31.45 36.05 -9.29
CA LEU A 155 -30.09 35.73 -8.85
C LEU A 155 -30.06 34.89 -7.56
N ASN A 156 -30.93 35.17 -6.58
CA ASN A 156 -31.09 34.27 -5.42
C ASN A 156 -31.58 32.88 -5.83
N LYS A 157 -32.37 32.79 -6.91
CA LYS A 157 -32.80 31.50 -7.46
C LYS A 157 -31.61 30.74 -8.06
N LEU A 158 -30.76 31.42 -8.84
CA LEU A 158 -29.54 30.83 -9.39
C LEU A 158 -28.59 30.32 -8.30
N ILE A 159 -28.36 31.12 -7.25
CA ILE A 159 -27.54 30.71 -6.09
C ILE A 159 -28.11 29.45 -5.44
N ARG A 160 -29.43 29.36 -5.26
CA ARG A 160 -30.08 28.15 -4.73
C ARG A 160 -29.90 26.96 -5.65
N GLU A 161 -30.01 27.14 -6.97
CA GLU A 161 -29.79 26.08 -7.95
C GLU A 161 -28.33 25.58 -7.90
N ASP A 162 -27.36 26.48 -7.73
CA ASP A 162 -25.94 26.13 -7.59
C ASP A 162 -25.65 25.38 -6.28
N ILE A 163 -26.19 25.84 -5.16
CA ILE A 163 -26.06 25.16 -3.87
C ILE A 163 -26.73 23.79 -3.92
N GLN A 164 -27.91 23.66 -4.53
CA GLN A 164 -28.59 22.37 -4.70
C GLN A 164 -27.77 21.41 -5.56
N ARG A 165 -27.19 21.90 -6.65
CA ARG A 165 -26.30 21.11 -7.51
C ARG A 165 -25.08 20.61 -6.74
N LYS A 166 -24.37 21.50 -6.03
CA LYS A 166 -23.20 21.12 -5.22
C LYS A 166 -23.58 20.16 -4.09
N THR A 167 -24.73 20.35 -3.45
CA THR A 167 -25.25 19.44 -2.42
C THR A 167 -25.48 18.04 -3.00
N SER A 168 -26.11 17.94 -4.17
CA SER A 168 -26.33 16.66 -4.85
C SER A 168 -25.01 15.99 -5.28
N GLU A 169 -24.05 16.78 -5.75
CA GLU A 169 -22.72 16.30 -6.13
C GLU A 169 -21.99 15.69 -4.93
N LEU A 170 -21.94 16.42 -3.81
CA LEU A 170 -21.34 15.94 -2.56
C LEU A 170 -22.06 14.69 -2.04
N ALA A 171 -23.39 14.67 -2.10
CA ALA A 171 -24.17 13.51 -1.69
C ALA A 171 -23.79 12.26 -2.47
N VAL A 172 -23.65 12.34 -3.80
CA VAL A 172 -23.24 11.20 -4.63
C VAL A 172 -21.79 10.81 -4.33
N PHE A 173 -20.89 11.78 -4.20
CA PHE A 173 -19.48 11.55 -3.92
C PHE A 173 -19.26 10.81 -2.59
N TYR A 174 -19.81 11.31 -1.48
CA TYR A 174 -19.64 10.67 -0.16
C TYR A 174 -20.42 9.34 -0.04
N ASN A 175 -21.52 9.17 -0.78
CA ASN A 175 -22.19 7.87 -0.89
C ASN A 175 -21.29 6.83 -1.56
N GLN A 176 -20.61 7.23 -2.65
CA GLN A 176 -19.65 6.36 -3.34
C GLN A 176 -18.45 6.03 -2.45
N GLU A 177 -17.92 7.02 -1.73
CA GLU A 177 -16.84 6.81 -0.76
C GLU A 177 -17.25 5.78 0.30
N SER A 178 -18.46 5.89 0.84
CA SER A 178 -19.03 4.94 1.80
C SER A 178 -19.13 3.52 1.24
N ILE A 179 -19.64 3.38 0.02
CA ILE A 179 -19.73 2.09 -0.68
C ILE A 179 -18.33 1.49 -0.90
N ILE A 180 -17.35 2.30 -1.29
CA ILE A 180 -15.97 1.85 -1.54
C ILE A 180 -15.34 1.38 -0.23
N ALA A 181 -15.47 2.13 0.86
CA ALA A 181 -14.96 1.75 2.18
C ALA A 181 -15.56 0.42 2.66
N LEU A 182 -16.88 0.25 2.51
CA LEU A 182 -17.55 -1.00 2.86
C LEU A 182 -17.10 -2.17 1.96
N THR A 183 -16.90 -1.90 0.66
CA THR A 183 -16.39 -2.88 -0.30
C THR A 183 -14.96 -3.31 0.03
N ASN A 184 -14.12 -2.36 0.48
CA ASN A 184 -12.76 -2.63 0.95
C ASN A 184 -12.79 -3.54 2.18
N LEU A 185 -13.59 -3.19 3.19
CA LEU A 185 -13.74 -3.99 4.41
C LEU A 185 -14.11 -5.44 4.11
N PHE A 186 -15.16 -5.68 3.31
CA PHE A 186 -15.58 -7.03 2.96
C PHE A 186 -14.55 -7.74 2.07
N GLY A 187 -13.94 -7.03 1.13
CA GLY A 187 -12.87 -7.57 0.28
C GLY A 187 -11.67 -8.06 1.10
N ASP A 188 -11.27 -7.31 2.11
CA ASP A 188 -10.15 -7.66 2.98
C ASP A 188 -10.48 -8.87 3.87
N VAL A 189 -11.68 -8.93 4.43
CA VAL A 189 -12.14 -10.11 5.19
C VAL A 189 -12.10 -11.37 4.30
N ILE A 190 -12.61 -11.28 3.08
CA ILE A 190 -12.55 -12.36 2.10
C ILE A 190 -11.09 -12.72 1.79
N THR A 191 -10.22 -11.73 1.64
CA THR A 191 -8.79 -11.93 1.38
C THR A 191 -8.11 -12.69 2.52
N PHE A 192 -8.39 -12.33 3.79
CA PHE A 192 -7.88 -13.07 4.94
C PHE A 192 -8.37 -14.52 4.97
N ILE A 193 -9.64 -14.77 4.61
CA ILE A 193 -10.19 -16.13 4.51
C ILE A 193 -9.46 -16.91 3.41
N ILE A 194 -9.24 -16.31 2.24
CA ILE A 194 -8.53 -16.95 1.12
C ILE A 194 -7.08 -17.27 1.51
N ILE A 195 -6.37 -16.35 2.14
CA ILE A 195 -5.00 -16.57 2.62
C ILE A 195 -4.99 -17.71 3.64
N GLY A 196 -5.89 -17.68 4.63
CA GLY A 196 -6.00 -18.74 5.63
C GLY A 196 -6.28 -20.10 5.02
N PHE A 197 -7.23 -20.17 4.07
CA PHE A 197 -7.52 -21.37 3.31
C PHE A 197 -6.31 -21.86 2.51
N LEU A 198 -5.61 -20.96 1.82
CA LEU A 198 -4.46 -21.30 0.99
C LEU A 198 -3.28 -21.80 1.84
N ILE A 199 -3.07 -21.26 3.04
CA ILE A 199 -2.09 -21.75 4.01
C ILE A 199 -2.42 -23.18 4.47
N ILE A 200 -3.70 -23.52 4.66
CA ILE A 200 -4.13 -24.87 5.05
C ILE A 200 -4.02 -25.83 3.86
N TRP A 201 -4.43 -25.39 2.67
CA TRP A 201 -4.42 -26.19 1.45
C TRP A 201 -2.99 -26.50 0.98
N MET A 202 -2.09 -25.52 1.07
CA MET A 202 -0.70 -25.63 0.60
C MET A 202 0.29 -26.06 1.69
N LYS A 203 -0.18 -26.68 2.79
CA LYS A 203 0.71 -27.14 3.89
C LYS A 203 1.93 -27.93 3.41
N PRO A 204 1.83 -28.91 2.50
CA PRO A 204 3.00 -29.66 2.03
C PRO A 204 4.03 -28.77 1.33
N GLN A 205 3.58 -27.86 0.47
CA GLN A 205 4.46 -26.95 -0.27
C GLN A 205 5.08 -25.91 0.66
N ILE A 206 4.35 -25.46 1.69
CA ILE A 206 4.86 -24.54 2.72
C ILE A 206 5.95 -25.20 3.54
N ILE A 207 5.83 -26.49 3.90
CA ILE A 207 6.89 -27.23 4.60
C ILE A 207 8.15 -27.32 3.73
N ILE A 208 7.99 -27.61 2.43
CA ILE A 208 9.11 -27.63 1.48
C ILE A 208 9.77 -26.25 1.35
N LEU A 209 8.95 -25.18 1.23
CA LEU A 209 9.41 -23.80 1.20
C LEU A 209 10.16 -23.43 2.48
N GLN A 210 9.65 -23.80 3.64
CA GLN A 210 10.30 -23.56 4.93
C GLN A 210 11.66 -24.27 4.98
N SER A 211 11.73 -25.54 4.57
CA SER A 211 12.99 -26.28 4.50
C SER A 211 14.00 -25.59 3.59
N PHE A 212 13.58 -25.19 2.38
CA PHE A 212 14.43 -24.51 1.41
C PHE A 212 14.94 -23.15 1.93
N LEU A 213 14.06 -22.34 2.54
CA LEU A 213 14.45 -21.05 3.13
C LEU A 213 15.41 -21.24 4.32
N THR A 214 15.16 -22.25 5.15
CA THR A 214 16.00 -22.57 6.30
C THR A 214 17.39 -23.00 5.87
N GLU A 215 17.49 -23.89 4.89
CA GLU A 215 18.76 -24.31 4.28
C GLU A 215 19.49 -23.11 3.65
N SER A 216 18.77 -22.25 2.92
CA SER A 216 19.31 -21.03 2.33
C SER A 216 19.91 -20.10 3.38
N ILE A 217 19.19 -19.85 4.49
CA ILE A 217 19.66 -19.00 5.60
C ILE A 217 20.87 -19.63 6.29
N TYR A 218 20.85 -20.94 6.57
CA TYR A 218 21.97 -21.61 7.22
C TYR A 218 23.23 -21.64 6.35
N SER A 219 23.06 -21.71 5.03
CA SER A 219 24.19 -21.70 4.08
C SER A 219 24.93 -20.35 4.02
N LEU A 220 24.33 -19.26 4.51
CA LEU A 220 24.97 -17.95 4.59
C LEU A 220 26.05 -17.89 5.68
N SER A 221 27.04 -17.02 5.51
CA SER A 221 28.03 -16.72 6.55
C SER A 221 27.39 -15.99 7.74
N ASP A 222 27.97 -16.14 8.94
CA ASP A 222 27.48 -15.48 10.15
C ASP A 222 27.48 -13.95 10.04
N THR A 223 28.42 -13.39 9.26
CA THR A 223 28.49 -11.98 8.88
C THR A 223 27.27 -11.57 8.04
N THR A 224 26.91 -12.31 6.99
CA THR A 224 25.76 -12.00 6.13
C THR A 224 24.44 -12.17 6.87
N LYS A 225 24.33 -13.18 7.74
CA LYS A 225 23.17 -13.36 8.63
C LYS A 225 22.99 -12.15 9.54
N SER A 226 24.07 -11.69 10.18
CA SER A 226 24.05 -10.50 11.05
C SER A 226 23.69 -9.25 10.28
N PHE A 227 24.25 -9.06 9.09
CA PHE A 227 23.93 -7.94 8.21
C PHE A 227 22.46 -7.93 7.76
N LEU A 228 21.93 -9.05 7.27
CA LEU A 228 20.52 -9.17 6.86
C LEU A 228 19.56 -8.87 8.01
N LEU A 229 19.96 -9.25 9.22
CA LEU A 229 19.18 -8.99 10.41
C LEU A 229 19.18 -7.51 10.79
N ILE A 230 20.34 -6.84 10.78
CA ILE A 230 20.46 -5.39 11.00
C ILE A 230 19.65 -4.64 9.95
N LEU A 231 19.84 -4.98 8.68
CA LEU A 231 19.10 -4.38 7.56
C LEU A 231 17.59 -4.60 7.72
N GLY A 232 17.18 -5.80 8.12
CA GLY A 232 15.78 -6.16 8.33
C GLY A 232 15.15 -5.41 9.50
N THR A 233 15.86 -5.28 10.63
CA THR A 233 15.39 -4.48 11.76
C THR A 233 15.30 -3.01 11.39
N ASP A 234 16.32 -2.46 10.75
CA ASP A 234 16.32 -1.04 10.42
C ASP A 234 15.25 -0.69 9.39
N LEU A 235 14.90 -1.61 8.48
CA LEU A 235 13.84 -1.41 7.49
C LEU A 235 12.42 -1.61 8.06
N LEU A 236 12.20 -2.63 8.90
CA LEU A 236 10.87 -2.95 9.44
C LEU A 236 10.52 -2.17 10.70
N VAL A 237 11.54 -1.79 11.46
CA VAL A 237 11.45 -1.33 12.85
C VAL A 237 12.12 0.04 13.02
N GLY A 238 13.08 0.37 12.16
CA GLY A 238 13.72 1.68 12.12
C GLY A 238 12.78 2.73 11.53
N PHE A 239 12.15 3.51 12.39
CA PHE A 239 11.38 4.68 11.98
C PHE A 239 12.16 5.95 12.26
N HIS A 240 12.63 6.59 11.19
CA HIS A 240 13.32 7.88 11.28
C HIS A 240 12.36 9.07 11.31
N SER A 241 11.04 8.85 11.22
CA SER A 241 10.06 9.94 11.26
C SER A 241 8.69 9.49 11.77
N PRO A 242 8.13 10.16 12.80
CA PRO A 242 6.72 10.03 13.22
C PRO A 242 5.73 10.18 12.05
N ARG A 243 6.08 11.00 11.04
CA ARG A 243 5.22 11.27 9.88
C ARG A 243 4.93 10.02 9.04
N GLY A 244 5.87 9.07 8.98
CA GLY A 244 5.66 7.83 8.23
C GLY A 244 4.52 6.99 8.81
N TRP A 245 4.44 6.94 10.14
CA TRP A 245 3.37 6.23 10.85
C TRP A 245 2.04 6.95 10.78
N GLU A 246 2.05 8.28 10.81
CA GLU A 246 0.85 9.10 10.62
C GLU A 246 0.20 8.79 9.27
N ILE A 247 0.97 8.88 8.18
CA ILE A 247 0.48 8.58 6.82
C ILE A 247 0.04 7.12 6.71
N PHE A 248 0.79 6.18 7.29
CA PHE A 248 0.42 4.76 7.27
C PHE A 248 -0.93 4.52 7.95
N LEU A 249 -1.16 5.13 9.11
CA LEU A 249 -2.40 4.97 9.85
C LEU A 249 -3.56 5.69 9.15
N GLU A 250 -3.33 6.90 8.63
CA GLU A 250 -4.31 7.65 7.83
C GLU A 250 -4.79 6.83 6.64
N LEU A 251 -3.86 6.21 5.89
CA LEU A 251 -4.18 5.33 4.76
C LEU A 251 -5.03 4.13 5.19
N ILE A 252 -4.74 3.53 6.35
CA ILE A 252 -5.53 2.39 6.88
C ILE A 252 -6.94 2.85 7.26
N LEU A 253 -7.06 3.97 7.99
CA LEU A 253 -8.36 4.49 8.42
C LEU A 253 -9.22 4.88 7.23
N GLN A 254 -8.65 5.57 6.24
CA GLN A 254 -9.33 5.93 5.00
C GLN A 254 -9.75 4.69 4.20
N HIS A 255 -8.89 3.68 4.10
CA HIS A 255 -9.20 2.44 3.38
C HIS A 255 -10.41 1.70 3.97
N PHE A 256 -10.55 1.68 5.30
CA PHE A 256 -11.69 1.10 6.00
C PHE A 256 -12.88 2.06 6.17
N GLY A 257 -12.71 3.35 5.84
CA GLY A 257 -13.72 4.38 6.08
C GLY A 257 -13.96 4.67 7.56
N PHE A 258 -12.92 4.55 8.39
CA PHE A 258 -12.98 4.95 9.80
C PHE A 258 -12.72 6.46 9.96
N PRO A 259 -13.29 7.08 11.01
CA PRO A 259 -13.03 8.48 11.33
C PRO A 259 -11.55 8.71 11.68
N GLU A 260 -11.01 9.84 11.20
CA GLU A 260 -9.63 10.26 11.44
C GLU A 260 -9.60 11.05 12.75
N ASN A 261 -9.32 10.35 13.85
CA ASN A 261 -9.15 10.99 15.15
C ASN A 261 -7.67 11.33 15.37
N GLU A 262 -7.34 12.62 15.28
CA GLU A 262 -6.01 13.18 15.53
C GLU A 262 -5.39 12.70 16.86
N ASP A 263 -6.17 12.68 17.95
CA ASP A 263 -5.69 12.24 19.27
C ASP A 263 -5.29 10.75 19.24
N PHE A 264 -6.07 9.93 18.55
CA PHE A 264 -5.76 8.51 18.37
C PHE A 264 -4.51 8.31 17.50
N ILE A 265 -4.40 9.08 16.41
CA ILE A 265 -3.24 9.04 15.51
C ILE A 265 -1.98 9.41 16.30
N PHE A 266 -1.98 10.50 17.05
CA PHE A 266 -0.82 10.92 17.85
C PHE A 266 -0.49 9.92 18.96
N LEU A 267 -1.48 9.37 19.66
CA LEU A 267 -1.27 8.34 20.67
C LEU A 267 -0.63 7.08 20.07
N PHE A 268 -1.11 6.65 18.90
CA PHE A 268 -0.56 5.49 18.19
C PHE A 268 0.89 5.75 17.78
N VAL A 269 1.16 6.87 17.10
CA VAL A 269 2.49 7.24 16.61
C VAL A 269 3.50 7.40 17.75
N ALA A 270 3.07 7.85 18.93
CA ALA A 270 3.94 7.97 20.10
C ALA A 270 4.27 6.63 20.76
N THR A 271 3.37 5.64 20.72
CA THR A 271 3.46 4.44 21.55
C THR A 271 3.81 3.17 20.76
N PHE A 272 3.13 2.95 19.63
CA PHE A 272 3.23 1.72 18.85
C PHE A 272 4.62 1.51 18.24
N PRO A 273 5.28 2.51 17.64
CA PRO A 273 6.60 2.31 17.04
C PRO A 273 7.67 1.91 18.06
N VAL A 274 7.65 2.53 19.25
CA VAL A 274 8.58 2.25 20.34
C VAL A 274 8.36 0.84 20.90
N LEU A 275 7.10 0.43 21.05
CA LEU A 275 6.74 -0.92 21.48
C LEU A 275 7.20 -1.95 20.44
N LEU A 276 6.91 -1.72 19.17
CA LEU A 276 7.32 -2.58 18.06
C LEU A 276 8.84 -2.75 18.05
N ASP A 277 9.59 -1.66 18.22
CA ASP A 277 11.06 -1.67 18.34
C ASP A 277 11.57 -2.54 19.48
N THR A 278 11.00 -2.36 20.66
CA THR A 278 11.40 -3.13 21.83
C THR A 278 11.10 -4.63 21.65
N VAL A 279 9.94 -4.97 21.10
CA VAL A 279 9.53 -6.37 20.87
C VAL A 279 10.41 -7.04 19.81
N PHE A 280 10.69 -6.37 18.69
CA PHE A 280 11.53 -6.92 17.64
C PHE A 280 12.97 -7.12 18.11
N LYS A 281 13.57 -6.12 18.77
CA LYS A 281 14.91 -6.26 19.37
C LYS A 281 14.95 -7.45 20.32
N TYR A 282 14.00 -7.53 21.26
CA TYR A 282 13.93 -8.64 22.20
C TYR A 282 13.79 -10.01 21.51
N TRP A 283 12.87 -10.13 20.55
CA TRP A 283 12.63 -11.39 19.84
C TRP A 283 13.89 -11.85 19.11
N ILE A 284 14.57 -10.92 18.46
CA ILE A 284 15.81 -11.18 17.74
C ILE A 284 16.93 -11.64 18.67
N PHE A 285 17.17 -10.93 19.77
CA PHE A 285 18.18 -11.35 20.75
C PHE A 285 17.87 -12.72 21.33
N ARG A 286 16.59 -13.01 21.62
CA ARG A 286 16.19 -14.32 22.15
C ARG A 286 16.36 -15.44 21.13
N TYR A 287 16.03 -15.18 19.86
CA TYR A 287 16.06 -16.19 18.80
C TYR A 287 17.49 -16.46 18.31
N LEU A 288 18.29 -15.42 18.10
CA LEU A 288 19.70 -15.58 17.71
C LEU A 288 20.53 -16.31 18.77
N ASN A 289 20.34 -16.00 20.05
CA ASN A 289 21.04 -16.69 21.14
C ASN A 289 20.74 -18.19 21.19
N GLN A 290 19.59 -18.65 20.68
CA GLN A 290 19.23 -20.07 20.64
C GLN A 290 19.83 -20.82 19.43
N ILE A 291 20.06 -20.13 18.32
CA ILE A 291 20.41 -20.78 17.04
C ILE A 291 21.88 -20.62 16.68
N SER A 292 22.47 -19.45 16.94
CA SER A 292 23.86 -19.17 16.57
C SER A 292 24.50 -18.12 17.48
N PRO A 293 25.15 -18.55 18.59
CA PRO A 293 25.87 -17.64 19.48
C PRO A 293 26.99 -16.86 18.78
N SER A 294 27.60 -17.41 17.73
CA SER A 294 28.62 -16.72 16.92
C SER A 294 28.03 -15.56 16.10
N THR A 295 26.81 -15.71 15.58
CA THR A 295 26.08 -14.64 14.91
C THR A 295 25.75 -13.51 15.88
N VAL A 296 25.41 -13.82 17.14
CA VAL A 296 25.18 -12.80 18.18
C VAL A 296 26.45 -12.00 18.48
N ALA A 297 27.59 -12.67 18.65
CA ALA A 297 28.86 -11.98 18.88
C ALA A 297 29.23 -11.07 17.71
N THR A 298 29.04 -11.56 16.48
CA THR A 298 29.28 -10.78 15.25
C THR A 298 28.33 -9.59 15.14
N TYR A 299 27.04 -9.77 15.44
CA TYR A 299 26.04 -8.71 15.46
C TYR A 299 26.39 -7.60 16.47
N HIS A 300 26.82 -7.97 17.69
CA HIS A 300 27.30 -7.00 18.66
C HIS A 300 28.52 -6.22 18.15
N SER A 301 29.52 -6.92 17.61
CA SER A 301 30.70 -6.25 17.01
C SER A 301 30.40 -5.39 15.78
N MET A 302 29.21 -5.50 15.17
CA MET A 302 28.79 -4.68 14.03
C MET A 302 27.97 -3.46 14.43
N ILE A 303 27.36 -3.48 15.62
CA ILE A 303 26.50 -2.39 16.13
C ILE A 303 27.25 -1.50 17.13
N GLU A 304 28.20 -2.07 17.86
CA GLU A 304 29.09 -1.38 18.80
C GLU A 304 30.32 -0.80 18.07
#